data_AF-W4BIM9-F1
#
_entry.id   AF-W4BIM9-F1
#
_cell.length_a   1.000
_cell.length_b   1.000
_cell.length_c   1.000
_cell.angle_alpha   90.00
_cell.angle_beta   90.00
_cell.angle_gamma   90.00
#
_symmetry.space_group_name_H-M   'P 1'
#
loop_
_entity.id
_entity.type
_entity.pdbx_description
1 polymer ?
#
loop_
_entity_poly.entity_id
_entity_poly.type
_entity_poly.pdbx_seq_one_letter_code
_entity_poly.pdbx_strand_id
1 'polypeptide(L)'
;MIKRTYISHFHYGQEDISELENASMQVLHIFEKTKRMLSQYLPEPLWLALSGTSPESADAASRNCSDVNDMFQKWVKGPRGWKFIGYETDKSKTTGGQDKGRLGRFLQMIIWSHYEKIAMLHPFLGSEPFFDGEELDVIAAYFVPTYISAEPLLQQGKTFKAIQGGVILYQEHIQAPAVIMQSGSDWLEGNWMTGVDLDAKGFAGIRPYLKVPSGERAYMEAQII
;
A
#
# COMPACT_ATOMS: atom_id res chain seq x y z
N MET A 1 8.14 4.15 25.91
CA MET A 1 8.08 2.67 25.89
C MET A 1 6.80 2.29 25.15
N ILE A 2 6.87 1.55 24.04
CA ILE A 2 5.66 1.13 23.31
C ILE A 2 4.94 0.08 24.15
N LYS A 3 3.66 0.33 24.49
CA LYS A 3 2.84 -0.63 25.22
C LYS A 3 2.53 -1.79 24.29
N ARG A 4 2.90 -3.01 24.70
CA ARG A 4 2.60 -4.23 23.96
C ARG A 4 1.35 -4.88 24.54
N THR A 5 0.47 -5.32 23.66
CA THR A 5 -0.76 -6.03 24.04
C THR A 5 -0.60 -7.51 23.76
N TYR A 6 -1.02 -8.35 24.70
CA TYR A 6 -1.08 -9.79 24.48
C TYR A 6 -2.35 -10.13 23.71
N ILE A 7 -2.22 -10.87 22.61
CA ILE A 7 -3.35 -11.32 21.80
C ILE A 7 -3.24 -12.82 21.56
N SER A 8 -4.39 -13.50 21.46
CA SER A 8 -4.47 -14.89 20.99
C SER A 8 -4.84 -14.97 19.51
N HIS A 9 -5.65 -14.02 19.03
CA HIS A 9 -6.09 -13.92 17.65
C HIS A 9 -6.16 -12.46 17.20
N PHE A 10 -6.16 -12.24 15.89
CA PHE A 10 -6.48 -10.95 15.31
C PHE A 10 -7.99 -10.81 15.19
N HIS A 11 -8.57 -9.92 15.98
CA HIS A 11 -10.01 -9.64 15.98
C HIS A 11 -10.35 -8.46 15.07
N TYR A 12 -11.34 -8.65 14.21
CA TYR A 12 -11.87 -7.62 13.31
C TYR A 12 -13.37 -7.51 13.52
N GLY A 13 -13.88 -6.30 13.72
CA GLY A 13 -15.33 -6.07 13.68
C GLY A 13 -15.86 -6.14 12.24
N GLN A 14 -17.14 -6.44 12.06
CA GLN A 14 -17.80 -6.37 10.74
C GLN A 14 -17.56 -5.02 10.04
N GLU A 15 -17.60 -3.91 10.79
CA GLU A 15 -17.32 -2.56 10.28
C GLU A 15 -15.90 -2.43 9.71
N ASP A 16 -14.90 -3.05 10.35
CA ASP A 16 -13.52 -3.04 9.85
C ASP A 16 -13.39 -3.78 8.52
N ILE A 17 -14.10 -4.90 8.38
CA ILE A 17 -14.10 -5.68 7.15
C ILE A 17 -14.76 -4.89 6.03
N SER A 18 -15.93 -4.31 6.28
CA SER A 18 -16.64 -3.50 5.29
C SER A 18 -15.85 -2.24 4.88
N GLU A 19 -15.17 -1.57 5.82
CA GLU A 19 -14.31 -0.43 5.50
C GLU A 19 -13.13 -0.87 4.63
N LEU A 20 -12.42 -1.95 5.00
CA LEU A 20 -11.29 -2.46 4.23
C LEU A 20 -11.69 -2.94 2.83
N GLU A 21 -12.84 -3.61 2.70
CA GLU A 21 -13.40 -4.01 1.42
C GLU A 21 -13.62 -2.80 0.51
N ASN A 22 -14.39 -1.82 0.97
CA ASN A 22 -14.68 -0.63 0.18
C ASN A 22 -13.42 0.20 -0.13
N ALA A 23 -12.60 0.48 0.90
CA ALA A 23 -11.39 1.28 0.76
C ALA A 23 -10.38 0.62 -0.18
N SER A 24 -10.20 -0.71 -0.11
CA SER A 24 -9.25 -1.42 -0.97
C SER A 24 -9.62 -1.34 -2.45
N MET A 25 -10.92 -1.38 -2.77
CA MET A 25 -11.41 -1.23 -4.14
C MET A 25 -11.25 0.20 -4.67
N GLN A 26 -11.50 1.21 -3.84
CA GLN A 26 -11.27 2.62 -4.21
C GLN A 26 -9.76 2.91 -4.39
N VAL A 27 -8.91 2.39 -3.50
CA VAL A 27 -7.45 2.46 -3.63
C VAL A 27 -7.00 1.78 -4.93
N LEU A 28 -7.52 0.60 -5.24
CA LEU A 28 -7.23 -0.14 -6.47
C LEU A 28 -7.53 0.71 -7.71
N HIS A 29 -8.71 1.34 -7.75
CA HIS A 29 -9.13 2.22 -8.86
C HIS A 29 -8.14 3.38 -9.06
N ILE A 30 -7.77 4.11 -8.00
CA ILE A 30 -6.80 5.22 -8.07
C ILE A 30 -5.43 4.73 -8.55
N PHE A 31 -5.00 3.54 -8.09
CA PHE A 31 -3.74 2.93 -8.50
C PHE A 31 -3.73 2.62 -10.00
N GLU A 32 -4.74 1.91 -10.51
CA GLU A 32 -4.81 1.53 -11.92
C GLU A 32 -5.03 2.75 -12.82
N LYS A 33 -5.80 3.74 -12.38
CA LYS A 33 -5.94 5.05 -13.08
C LYS A 33 -4.59 5.75 -13.22
N THR A 34 -3.82 5.85 -12.13
CA THR A 34 -2.48 6.46 -12.14
C THR A 34 -1.52 5.66 -13.01
N LYS A 35 -1.51 4.34 -12.88
CA LYS A 35 -0.66 3.44 -13.65
C LYS A 35 -0.92 3.56 -15.16
N ARG A 36 -2.20 3.63 -15.57
CA ARG A 36 -2.61 3.82 -16.96
C ARG A 36 -2.16 5.16 -17.53
N MET A 37 -2.29 6.23 -16.76
CA MET A 37 -1.75 7.54 -17.15
C MET A 37 -0.23 7.41 -17.35
N LEU A 38 0.49 6.87 -16.37
CA LEU A 38 1.94 6.74 -16.46
C LEU A 38 2.39 5.88 -17.65
N SER A 39 1.70 4.78 -17.97
CA SER A 39 2.06 3.92 -19.11
C SER A 39 1.91 4.62 -20.47
N GLN A 40 1.14 5.71 -20.56
CA GLN A 40 0.99 6.49 -21.79
C GLN A 40 2.11 7.53 -21.99
N TYR A 41 2.74 7.99 -20.90
CA TYR A 41 3.65 9.13 -20.94
C TYR A 41 5.08 8.83 -20.49
N LEU A 42 5.32 7.75 -19.74
CA LEU A 42 6.67 7.37 -19.32
C LEU A 42 7.40 6.59 -20.42
N PRO A 43 8.59 7.05 -20.84
CA PRO A 43 9.48 6.26 -21.67
C PRO A 43 9.81 4.91 -21.01
N GLU A 44 9.93 3.87 -21.85
CA GLU A 44 10.21 2.50 -21.42
C GLU A 44 11.43 2.36 -20.48
N PRO A 45 12.58 3.03 -20.71
CA PRO A 45 13.72 2.92 -19.80
C PRO A 45 13.43 3.41 -18.37
N LEU A 46 12.60 4.46 -18.24
CA LEU A 46 12.20 4.97 -16.94
C LEU A 46 11.18 4.03 -16.28
N TRP A 47 10.24 3.49 -17.06
CA TRP A 47 9.31 2.49 -16.57
C TRP A 47 10.04 1.26 -16.01
N LEU A 48 11.04 0.76 -16.73
CA LEU A 48 11.82 -0.40 -16.32
C LEU A 48 12.67 -0.12 -15.07
N ALA A 49 13.25 1.08 -14.95
CA ALA A 49 13.98 1.49 -13.76
C ALA A 49 13.09 1.56 -12.49
N LEU A 50 11.81 1.92 -12.66
CA LEU A 50 10.85 2.13 -11.57
C LEU A 50 10.07 0.88 -11.20
N SER A 51 9.77 0.04 -12.20
CA SER A 51 8.90 -1.13 -12.06
C SER A 51 9.64 -2.46 -12.13
N GLY A 52 10.92 -2.46 -12.52
CA GLY A 52 11.71 -3.67 -12.75
C GLY A 52 11.29 -4.46 -14.01
N THR A 53 10.23 -4.04 -14.71
CA THR A 53 9.63 -4.76 -15.85
C THR A 53 9.31 -3.79 -17.00
N SER A 54 9.18 -4.27 -18.24
CA SER A 54 8.80 -3.40 -19.38
C SER A 54 7.26 -3.38 -19.56
N PRO A 55 6.65 -2.28 -20.07
CA PRO A 55 5.21 -2.19 -20.30
C PRO A 55 4.69 -3.28 -21.27
N GLU A 56 5.44 -3.59 -22.32
CA GLU A 56 5.03 -4.59 -23.34
C GLU A 56 5.00 -6.01 -22.78
N SER A 57 5.88 -6.31 -21.83
CA SER A 57 5.89 -7.60 -21.11
C SER A 57 4.79 -7.66 -20.03
N ALA A 58 4.37 -6.52 -19.47
CA ALA A 58 3.22 -6.45 -18.57
C ALA A 58 1.88 -6.67 -19.30
N ASP A 59 1.75 -6.13 -20.52
CA ASP A 59 0.56 -6.25 -21.39
C ASP A 59 0.47 -7.61 -22.10
N ALA A 60 1.59 -8.18 -22.55
CA ALA A 60 1.61 -9.54 -23.11
C ALA A 60 1.28 -10.59 -22.03
N ALA A 61 1.73 -10.37 -20.79
CA ALA A 61 1.39 -11.21 -19.65
C ALA A 61 -0.07 -11.01 -19.18
N SER A 62 -0.71 -9.86 -19.44
CA SER A 62 -2.13 -9.65 -19.11
C SER A 62 -3.07 -10.27 -20.15
N ARG A 63 -2.61 -10.42 -21.40
CA ARG A 63 -3.41 -11.02 -22.50
C ARG A 63 -3.28 -12.54 -22.60
N ASN A 64 -2.17 -13.14 -22.16
CA ASN A 64 -1.90 -14.57 -22.28
C ASN A 64 -2.14 -15.39 -20.99
N CYS A 65 -2.56 -14.77 -19.89
CA CYS A 65 -2.84 -15.46 -18.65
C CYS A 65 -4.30 -15.23 -18.25
N SER A 66 -5.07 -16.31 -18.19
CA SER A 66 -6.27 -16.41 -17.36
C SER A 66 -5.95 -16.37 -15.85
N ASP A 67 -4.70 -16.12 -15.48
CA ASP A 67 -4.25 -16.04 -14.10
C ASP A 67 -4.52 -14.65 -13.54
N VAL A 68 -5.53 -14.64 -12.69
CA VAL A 68 -5.79 -13.72 -11.60
C VAL A 68 -4.49 -12.98 -11.19
N ASN A 69 -4.45 -11.67 -11.42
CA ASN A 69 -3.43 -10.82 -10.81
C ASN A 69 -3.75 -10.76 -9.30
N ASP A 70 -3.29 -11.75 -8.55
CA ASP A 70 -3.38 -11.73 -7.09
C ASP A 70 -2.60 -10.52 -6.58
N MET A 71 -3.36 -9.58 -6.03
CA MET A 71 -2.92 -8.27 -5.60
C MET A 71 -2.97 -8.23 -4.08
N PHE A 72 -1.86 -7.87 -3.44
CA PHE A 72 -1.76 -7.82 -1.99
C PHE A 72 -1.54 -6.38 -1.54
N GLN A 73 -2.57 -5.77 -0.96
CA GLN A 73 -2.47 -4.46 -0.34
C GLN A 73 -2.07 -4.58 1.13
N LYS A 74 -1.24 -3.66 1.60
CA LYS A 74 -0.78 -3.59 2.98
C LYS A 74 -1.43 -2.42 3.70
N TRP A 75 -2.09 -2.75 4.80
CA TRP A 75 -2.87 -1.84 5.61
C TRP A 75 -2.40 -1.87 7.06
N VAL A 76 -2.57 -0.74 7.73
CA VAL A 76 -2.34 -0.60 9.18
C VAL A 76 -3.48 0.22 9.77
N LYS A 77 -4.00 -0.23 10.93
CA LYS A 77 -4.97 0.54 11.70
C LYS A 77 -4.21 1.50 12.61
N GLY A 78 -4.13 2.76 12.21
CA GLY A 78 -3.54 3.83 13.02
C GLY A 78 -4.57 4.48 13.95
N PRO A 79 -4.15 5.48 14.75
CA PRO A 79 -5.06 6.22 15.64
C PRO A 79 -6.19 6.97 14.91
N ARG A 80 -6.02 7.23 13.61
CA ARG A 80 -6.97 7.95 12.75
C ARG A 80 -7.71 7.03 11.76
N GLY A 81 -7.74 5.73 12.03
CA GLY A 81 -8.35 4.72 11.15
C GLY A 81 -7.34 4.00 10.27
N TRP A 82 -7.86 3.34 9.23
CA TRP A 82 -7.07 2.51 8.32
C TRP A 82 -6.19 3.35 7.39
N LYS A 83 -4.96 2.87 7.17
CA LYS A 83 -3.99 3.51 6.26
C LYS A 83 -3.36 2.48 5.34
N PHE A 84 -3.39 2.78 4.05
CA PHE A 84 -2.72 2.05 2.99
C PHE A 84 -1.24 2.45 2.93
N ILE A 85 -0.35 1.48 3.16
CA ILE A 85 1.11 1.71 3.26
C ILE A 85 1.90 1.10 2.10
N GLY A 86 1.22 0.41 1.18
CA GLY A 86 1.84 -0.12 -0.02
C GLY A 86 1.16 -1.37 -0.55
N TYR A 87 1.71 -1.85 -1.65
CA TYR A 87 1.07 -2.85 -2.49
C TYR A 87 2.11 -3.79 -3.11
N GLU A 88 1.74 -5.06 -3.31
CA GLU A 88 2.54 -6.11 -3.92
C GLU A 88 1.72 -6.87 -4.98
N THR A 89 2.37 -7.29 -6.07
CA THR A 89 1.83 -8.23 -7.05
C THR A 89 2.48 -9.60 -6.90
N ASP A 90 1.72 -10.67 -7.15
CA ASP A 90 2.25 -12.04 -7.06
C ASP A 90 3.33 -12.38 -8.11
N LYS A 91 3.43 -11.59 -9.19
CA LYS A 91 4.58 -11.65 -10.13
C LYS A 91 5.95 -11.42 -9.44
N SER A 92 5.96 -10.90 -8.22
CA SER A 92 7.18 -10.70 -7.40
C SER A 92 7.65 -11.95 -6.63
N LYS A 93 6.91 -13.07 -6.67
CA LYS A 93 7.33 -14.34 -6.02
C LYS A 93 8.29 -15.17 -6.88
N THR A 94 8.25 -15.02 -8.21
CA THR A 94 8.96 -15.91 -9.16
C THR A 94 10.33 -15.39 -9.61
N THR A 95 10.67 -14.12 -9.40
CA THR A 95 12.00 -13.56 -9.69
C THR A 95 12.68 -13.08 -8.41
N GLY A 96 13.94 -13.49 -8.22
CA GLY A 96 14.68 -13.34 -6.96
C GLY A 96 14.59 -11.95 -6.32
N GLY A 97 13.87 -11.85 -5.21
CA GLY A 97 14.13 -10.99 -4.05
C GLY A 97 14.05 -9.46 -4.19
N GLN A 98 14.18 -8.86 -5.38
CA GLN A 98 14.48 -7.42 -5.47
C GLN A 98 13.29 -6.49 -5.78
N ASP A 99 12.17 -7.02 -6.27
CA ASP A 99 11.10 -6.19 -6.87
C ASP A 99 9.85 -5.99 -5.99
N LYS A 100 9.90 -6.43 -4.73
CA LYS A 100 8.73 -6.48 -3.83
C LYS A 100 8.15 -5.08 -3.55
N GLY A 101 7.18 -4.68 -4.36
CA GLY A 101 6.39 -3.46 -4.22
C GLY A 101 7.12 -2.17 -4.61
N ARG A 102 8.13 -2.22 -5.50
CA ARG A 102 8.81 -1.01 -5.99
C ARG A 102 7.85 -0.10 -6.76
N LEU A 103 7.22 -0.65 -7.79
CA LEU A 103 6.20 0.05 -8.57
C LEU A 103 5.08 0.60 -7.67
N GLY A 104 4.58 -0.22 -6.73
CA GLY A 104 3.52 0.18 -5.81
C GLY A 104 3.87 1.43 -4.99
N ARG A 105 5.10 1.52 -4.48
CA ARG A 105 5.55 2.68 -3.70
C ARG A 105 5.82 3.91 -4.58
N PHE A 106 6.34 3.69 -5.79
CA PHE A 106 6.52 4.78 -6.73
C PHE A 106 5.17 5.39 -7.13
N LEU A 107 4.19 4.55 -7.48
CA LEU A 107 2.82 5.00 -7.76
C LEU A 107 2.22 5.74 -6.57
N GLN A 108 2.39 5.23 -5.35
CA GLN A 108 1.93 5.92 -4.13
C GLN A 108 2.55 7.32 -3.97
N MET A 109 3.82 7.50 -4.31
CA MET A 109 4.47 8.82 -4.31
C MET A 109 3.86 9.76 -5.36
N ILE A 110 3.62 9.26 -6.58
CA ILE A 110 3.00 10.06 -7.66
C ILE A 110 1.57 10.48 -7.28
N ILE A 111 0.80 9.56 -6.72
CA ILE A 111 -0.58 9.79 -6.25
C ILE A 111 -0.58 10.88 -5.18
N TRP A 112 0.26 10.74 -4.15
CA TRP A 112 0.33 11.72 -3.07
C TRP A 112 0.76 13.11 -3.58
N SER A 113 1.76 13.15 -4.46
CA SER A 113 2.25 14.41 -5.05
C SER A 113 1.17 15.12 -5.88
N HIS A 114 0.36 14.37 -6.63
CA HIS A 114 -0.76 14.92 -7.39
C HIS A 114 -1.86 15.43 -6.46
N TYR A 115 -2.21 14.67 -5.43
CA TYR A 115 -3.18 15.09 -4.42
C TYR A 115 -2.80 16.43 -3.78
N GLU A 116 -1.57 16.57 -3.28
CA GLU A 116 -1.14 17.83 -2.65
C GLU A 116 -1.11 18.99 -3.65
N LYS A 117 -0.68 18.75 -4.88
CA LYS A 117 -0.69 19.77 -5.94
C LYS A 117 -2.11 20.24 -6.25
N ILE A 118 -3.05 19.31 -6.38
CA ILE A 118 -4.47 19.63 -6.64
C ILE A 118 -5.04 20.40 -5.44
N ALA A 119 -4.85 19.89 -4.23
CA ALA A 119 -5.33 20.54 -3.01
C ALA A 119 -4.77 21.96 -2.81
N MET A 120 -3.50 22.20 -3.18
CA MET A 120 -2.85 23.50 -3.03
C MET A 120 -3.26 24.50 -4.13
N LEU A 121 -3.46 24.03 -5.37
CA LEU A 121 -3.63 24.89 -6.54
C LEU A 121 -5.06 24.99 -7.03
N HIS A 122 -6.01 24.23 -6.49
CA HIS A 122 -7.42 24.41 -6.82
C HIS A 122 -7.94 25.76 -6.27
N PRO A 123 -8.59 26.64 -7.06
CA PRO A 123 -9.19 26.43 -8.40
C PRO A 123 -8.34 26.90 -9.60
N PHE A 124 -7.09 27.31 -9.41
CA PHE A 124 -6.23 27.87 -10.47
C PHE A 124 -5.87 26.88 -11.59
N LEU A 125 -6.20 25.59 -11.44
CA LEU A 125 -5.91 24.56 -12.45
C LEU A 125 -6.79 24.66 -13.71
N GLY A 126 -7.86 25.46 -13.69
CA GLY A 126 -8.66 25.88 -14.86
C GLY A 126 -9.43 24.77 -15.63
N SER A 127 -8.99 23.53 -15.50
CA SER A 127 -9.53 22.30 -16.09
C SER A 127 -9.86 21.31 -14.98
N GLU A 128 -10.66 20.29 -15.29
CA GLU A 128 -10.96 19.22 -14.34
C GLU A 128 -9.65 18.55 -13.87
N PRO A 129 -9.42 18.45 -12.54
CA PRO A 129 -8.23 17.81 -12.01
C PRO A 129 -8.20 16.32 -12.38
N PHE A 130 -7.00 15.75 -12.47
CA PHE A 130 -6.82 14.33 -12.76
C PHE A 130 -7.55 13.42 -11.76
N PHE A 131 -7.53 13.81 -10.47
CA PHE A 131 -8.34 13.18 -9.43
C PHE A 131 -9.57 14.02 -9.13
N ASP A 132 -10.75 13.40 -9.14
CA ASP A 132 -12.00 14.05 -8.76
C ASP A 132 -12.14 14.19 -7.23
N GLY A 133 -13.22 14.81 -6.77
CA GLY A 133 -13.44 15.08 -5.34
C GLY A 133 -13.48 13.81 -4.48
N GLU A 134 -14.15 12.75 -4.96
CA GLU A 134 -14.25 11.49 -4.23
C GLU A 134 -12.88 10.79 -4.17
N GLU A 135 -12.14 10.79 -5.27
CA GLU A 135 -10.78 10.24 -5.31
C GLU A 135 -9.82 11.00 -4.39
N LEU A 136 -9.92 12.33 -4.32
CA LEU A 136 -9.12 13.15 -3.39
C LEU A 136 -9.44 12.81 -1.92
N ASP A 137 -10.71 12.62 -1.58
CA ASP A 137 -11.14 12.21 -0.24
C ASP A 137 -10.57 10.83 0.13
N VAL A 138 -10.59 9.88 -0.80
CA VAL A 138 -9.98 8.55 -0.62
C VAL A 138 -8.47 8.65 -0.43
N ILE A 139 -7.78 9.50 -1.21
CA ILE A 139 -6.34 9.71 -1.05
C ILE A 139 -6.03 10.29 0.33
N ALA A 140 -6.74 11.32 0.75
CA ALA A 140 -6.57 11.93 2.07
C ALA A 140 -6.86 10.94 3.22
N ALA A 141 -7.91 10.14 3.06
CA ALA A 141 -8.37 9.19 4.07
C ALA A 141 -7.42 8.00 4.23
N TYR A 142 -6.90 7.42 3.16
CA TYR A 142 -6.22 6.12 3.24
C TYR A 142 -4.74 6.16 2.86
N PHE A 143 -4.32 6.98 1.90
CA PHE A 143 -2.93 6.95 1.45
C PHE A 143 -2.00 7.57 2.48
N VAL A 144 -0.87 6.89 2.72
CA VAL A 144 0.18 7.43 3.57
C VAL A 144 1.08 8.37 2.77
N PRO A 145 1.39 9.58 3.29
CA PRO A 145 2.26 10.53 2.64
C PRO A 145 3.60 9.91 2.25
N THR A 146 3.94 10.02 0.97
CA THR A 146 5.13 9.41 0.39
C THR A 146 5.79 10.38 -0.58
N TYR A 147 7.08 10.63 -0.39
CA TYR A 147 7.84 11.68 -1.08
C TYR A 147 9.17 11.16 -1.60
N ILE A 148 9.77 11.90 -2.54
CA ILE A 148 11.16 11.71 -2.97
C ILE A 148 12.18 12.45 -2.09
N SER A 149 11.71 13.36 -1.23
CA SER A 149 12.51 14.10 -0.25
C SER A 149 11.93 13.92 1.14
N ALA A 150 12.79 13.84 2.16
CA ALA A 150 12.36 13.80 3.56
C ALA A 150 11.83 15.15 4.06
N GLU A 151 12.14 16.24 3.36
CA GLU A 151 11.89 17.62 3.81
C GLU A 151 10.43 17.87 4.23
N PRO A 152 9.38 17.49 3.47
CA PRO A 152 8.00 17.74 3.88
C PRO A 152 7.63 17.04 5.20
N LEU A 153 8.18 15.85 5.44
CA LEU A 153 7.95 15.08 6.67
C LEU A 153 8.69 15.70 7.85
N LEU A 154 9.94 16.13 7.65
CA LEU A 154 10.75 16.80 8.67
C LEU A 154 10.13 18.12 9.12
N GLN A 155 9.68 18.95 8.18
CA GLN A 155 9.02 20.22 8.47
C GLN A 155 7.71 20.03 9.26
N GLN A 156 7.00 18.91 9.03
CA GLN A 156 5.80 18.54 9.77
C GLN A 156 6.09 17.82 11.11
N GLY A 157 7.36 17.60 11.47
CA GLY A 157 7.74 16.88 12.69
C GLY A 157 7.34 15.40 12.67
N LYS A 158 7.17 14.81 11.48
CA LYS A 158 6.71 13.43 11.32
C LYS A 158 7.86 12.44 11.25
N THR A 159 7.67 11.29 11.88
CA THR A 159 8.58 10.14 11.71
C THR A 159 8.34 9.47 10.36
N PHE A 160 9.40 8.91 9.76
CA PHE A 160 9.32 8.31 8.42
C PHE A 160 10.30 7.16 8.26
N LYS A 161 10.06 6.34 7.22
CA LYS A 161 10.98 5.29 6.78
C LYS A 161 11.53 5.62 5.39
N ALA A 162 12.83 5.41 5.21
CA ALA A 162 13.46 5.45 3.89
C ALA A 162 13.32 4.08 3.21
N ILE A 163 12.97 4.10 1.93
CA ILE A 163 12.71 2.91 1.13
C ILE A 163 13.61 2.97 -0.11
N GLN A 164 14.47 1.97 -0.27
CA GLN A 164 15.33 1.84 -1.44
C GLN A 164 14.64 1.02 -2.53
N GLY A 165 14.60 1.54 -3.77
CA GLY A 165 13.93 0.88 -4.89
C GLY A 165 14.16 1.60 -6.22
N GLY A 166 15.42 1.84 -6.59
CA GLY A 166 15.82 2.62 -7.76
C GLY A 166 15.90 4.13 -7.48
N VAL A 167 14.82 4.68 -6.92
CA VAL A 167 14.78 6.01 -6.30
C VAL A 167 14.55 5.84 -4.80
N ILE A 168 15.19 6.68 -3.98
CA ILE A 168 14.94 6.68 -2.53
C ILE A 168 13.60 7.39 -2.28
N LEU A 169 12.69 6.68 -1.61
CA LEU A 169 11.40 7.23 -1.21
C LEU A 169 11.33 7.34 0.32
N TYR A 170 10.66 8.38 0.79
CA TYR A 170 10.40 8.66 2.20
C TYR A 170 8.91 8.57 2.44
N GLN A 171 8.48 7.58 3.21
CA GLN A 171 7.07 7.39 3.56
C GLN A 171 6.87 7.66 5.04
N GLU A 172 5.83 8.43 5.37
CA GLU A 172 5.41 8.66 6.76
C GLU A 172 5.27 7.32 7.49
N HIS A 173 5.79 7.26 8.71
CA HIS A 173 5.69 6.07 9.54
C HIS A 173 4.38 6.10 10.33
N ILE A 174 3.44 5.26 9.93
CA ILE A 174 2.22 5.01 10.69
C ILE A 174 2.50 3.92 11.72
N GLN A 175 2.35 4.28 13.00
CA GLN A 175 2.55 3.35 14.11
C GLN A 175 1.48 2.25 14.08
N ALA A 176 1.94 1.02 13.84
CA ALA A 176 1.12 -0.18 13.98
C ALA A 176 0.98 -0.59 15.46
N PRO A 177 -0.10 -1.28 15.84
CA PRO A 177 -0.23 -1.88 17.16
C PRO A 177 0.90 -2.89 17.41
N ALA A 178 1.67 -2.71 18.48
CA ALA A 178 2.68 -3.67 18.90
C ALA A 178 2.03 -4.74 19.77
N VAL A 179 2.22 -6.00 19.40
CA VAL A 179 1.56 -7.13 20.06
C VAL A 179 2.56 -8.25 20.35
N ILE A 180 2.27 -8.99 21.42
CA ILE A 180 2.92 -10.26 21.76
C ILE A 180 1.85 -11.33 21.61
N MET A 181 2.16 -12.39 20.89
CA MET A 181 1.17 -13.36 20.48
C MET A 181 1.70 -14.77 20.62
N GLN A 182 0.84 -15.67 21.06
CA GLN A 182 1.19 -17.07 21.23
C GLN A 182 1.08 -17.80 19.89
N SER A 183 2.16 -18.45 19.46
CA SER A 183 2.22 -19.30 18.27
C SER A 183 2.73 -20.68 18.70
N GLY A 184 1.79 -21.58 19.02
CA GLY A 184 2.13 -22.88 19.60
C GLY A 184 2.71 -22.74 21.02
N SER A 185 3.94 -23.22 21.23
CA SER A 185 4.67 -23.07 22.49
C SER A 185 5.40 -21.74 22.64
N ASP A 186 5.57 -20.99 21.55
CA ASP A 186 6.45 -19.83 21.49
C ASP A 186 5.65 -18.52 21.45
N TRP A 187 6.31 -17.44 21.87
CA TRP A 187 5.75 -16.09 21.84
C TRP A 187 6.42 -15.29 20.75
N LEU A 188 5.63 -14.79 19.81
CA LEU A 188 6.07 -13.92 18.74
C LEU A 188 5.73 -12.47 19.09
N GLU A 189 6.74 -11.62 19.02
CA GLU A 189 6.60 -10.19 19.20
C GLU A 189 6.70 -9.49 17.84
N GLY A 190 5.79 -8.55 17.58
CA GLY A 190 5.88 -7.72 16.38
C GLY A 190 4.77 -6.69 16.27
N ASN A 191 4.60 -6.20 15.06
CA ASN A 191 3.58 -5.21 14.72
C ASN A 191 2.44 -5.87 13.97
N TRP A 192 1.20 -5.65 14.43
CA TRP A 192 0.00 -6.11 13.73
C TRP A 192 -0.20 -5.31 12.46
N MET A 193 -0.17 -6.00 11.33
CA MET A 193 -0.48 -5.50 10.00
C MET A 193 -1.66 -6.24 9.40
N THR A 194 -2.38 -5.61 8.48
CA THR A 194 -3.48 -6.26 7.75
C THR A 194 -3.15 -6.31 6.27
N GLY A 195 -3.07 -7.51 5.71
CA GLY A 195 -3.10 -7.71 4.27
C GLY A 195 -4.53 -7.69 3.77
N VAL A 196 -4.77 -7.11 2.60
CA VAL A 196 -6.01 -7.28 1.84
C VAL A 196 -5.65 -7.95 0.53
N ASP A 197 -6.22 -9.13 0.30
CA ASP A 197 -6.08 -9.87 -0.94
C ASP A 197 -7.14 -9.39 -1.93
N LEU A 198 -6.72 -9.11 -3.15
CA LEU A 198 -7.57 -8.74 -4.27
C LEU A 198 -7.35 -9.71 -5.41
N ASP A 199 -8.44 -10.10 -6.06
CA ASP A 199 -8.46 -10.99 -7.22
C ASP A 199 -9.21 -10.35 -8.39
N ALA A 200 -9.50 -11.14 -9.44
CA ALA A 200 -10.22 -10.67 -10.62
C ALA A 200 -11.68 -10.26 -10.32
N LYS A 201 -12.26 -10.70 -9.20
CA LYS A 201 -13.61 -10.36 -8.73
C LYS A 201 -13.60 -9.17 -7.77
N GLY A 202 -12.42 -8.70 -7.33
CA GLY A 202 -12.28 -7.58 -6.41
C GLY A 202 -11.74 -8.06 -5.06
N PHE A 203 -12.44 -7.72 -3.98
CA PHE A 203 -12.03 -8.09 -2.62
C PHE A 203 -12.12 -9.61 -2.41
N ALA A 204 -10.98 -10.24 -2.11
CA ALA A 204 -10.86 -11.69 -1.91
C ALA A 204 -10.68 -12.08 -0.42
N GLY A 205 -10.58 -11.09 0.46
CA GLY A 205 -10.50 -11.28 1.90
C GLY A 205 -9.33 -10.54 2.56
N ILE A 206 -9.25 -10.68 3.87
CA ILE A 206 -8.14 -10.17 4.66
C ILE A 206 -7.17 -11.28 5.04
N ARG A 207 -5.89 -10.91 5.12
CA ARG A 207 -4.80 -11.78 5.53
C ARG A 207 -3.94 -11.06 6.56
N PRO A 208 -4.34 -11.08 7.85
CA PRO A 208 -3.57 -10.42 8.89
C PRO A 208 -2.22 -11.09 9.08
N TYR A 209 -1.23 -10.30 9.50
CA TYR A 209 0.09 -10.82 9.80
C TYR A 209 0.81 -10.01 10.85
N LEU A 210 1.66 -10.69 11.61
CA LEU A 210 2.62 -10.06 12.49
C LEU A 210 3.90 -9.77 11.71
N LYS A 211 4.32 -8.51 11.68
CA LYS A 211 5.64 -8.12 11.19
C LYS A 211 6.64 -8.15 12.34
N VAL A 212 7.45 -9.20 12.39
CA VAL A 212 8.48 -9.41 13.43
C VAL A 212 9.73 -8.54 13.17
N PRO A 213 10.59 -8.31 14.19
CA PRO A 213 11.79 -7.47 14.04
C PRO A 213 12.76 -7.93 12.95
N SER A 214 12.81 -9.23 12.64
CA SER A 214 13.61 -9.78 11.52
C SER A 214 13.11 -9.32 10.14
N GLY A 215 11.91 -8.74 10.06
CA GLY A 215 11.27 -8.28 8.83
C GLY A 215 10.35 -9.32 8.18
N GLU A 216 10.33 -10.55 8.69
CA GLU A 216 9.44 -11.62 8.24
C GLU A 216 7.96 -11.35 8.61
N ARG A 217 7.06 -12.06 7.93
CA ARG A 217 5.61 -11.98 8.18
C ARG A 217 5.15 -13.34 8.70
N ALA A 218 4.58 -13.35 9.90
CA ALA A 218 3.87 -14.50 10.42
C ALA A 218 2.37 -14.29 10.15
N TYR A 219 1.82 -15.03 9.18
CA TYR A 219 0.41 -14.95 8.79
C TYR A 219 -0.47 -15.78 9.72
N MET A 220 -1.71 -15.35 9.90
CA MET A 220 -2.69 -16.05 10.73
C MET A 220 -4.11 -15.85 10.24
N GLU A 221 -5.03 -16.66 10.78
CA GLU A 221 -6.46 -16.49 10.57
C GLU A 221 -6.99 -15.26 11.31
N ALA A 222 -7.85 -14.52 10.63
CA ALA A 222 -8.63 -13.45 11.23
C ALA A 222 -9.87 -14.04 11.92
N GLN A 223 -10.17 -13.57 13.13
CA GLN A 223 -11.47 -13.81 13.76
C GLN A 223 -12.35 -12.58 13.56
N ILE A 224 -13.44 -12.76 12.81
CA ILE A 224 -14.43 -11.71 12.59
C ILE A 224 -15.48 -11.81 13.70
N ILE A 225 -15.70 -10.70 14.41
CA ILE A 225 -16.61 -10.59 15.56
C ILE A 225 -17.69 -9.54 15.34
#